data_AF-A0A9D5CS21-F1
#
_entry.id   AF-A0A9D5CS21-F1
#
_cell.length_a   1.000
_cell.length_b   1.000
_cell.length_c   1.000
_cell.angle_alpha   90.00
_cell.angle_beta   90.00
_cell.angle_gamma   90.00
#
_symmetry.space_group_name_H-M   'P 1'
#
loop_
_entity.id
_entity.type
_entity.pdbx_description
1 polymer ?
#
loop_
_entity_poly.entity_id
_entity_poly.type
_entity_poly.pdbx_seq_one_letter_code
_entity_poly.pdbx_strand_id
1 'polypeptide(L)'
;MKMEKMMKMNVLFALVLVSGLALGGCTKDDDTWNVSELANAREDQDVGGLLMVPLTLIQSAAGKGAVCMDGSLPAYHFDPGHGSGANSWLVNLEDSGLYFRGQRIYEAAMEELMSKGMRNADQAFLSGCSAGGLAVVQHCDEFHGLFPANIKVKCIADAGLFLDAVDVAGGRTLRGFYGGVVNLQGAAANLPKNCTSQMDGALCFFPENILNNIQTPLLFVNTAYDVWQIQESLAPKSADPTGYWDSCKKNYTTCDAKQIQFLQGTSSAIHITWLYLDIAFNV
;
A
#
# COMPACT_ATOMS: atom_id res chain seq x y z
N MET A 1 41.09 31.35 -2.52
CA MET A 1 40.58 30.91 -3.83
C MET A 1 39.14 30.48 -3.63
N LYS A 2 38.20 31.25 -4.18
CA LYS A 2 36.76 31.09 -4.05
C LYS A 2 36.28 29.81 -4.75
N MET A 3 35.37 29.07 -4.10
CA MET A 3 34.26 28.40 -4.76
C MET A 3 33.01 28.61 -3.91
N GLU A 4 32.25 29.64 -4.28
CA GLU A 4 30.89 29.91 -3.84
C GLU A 4 29.90 29.01 -4.60
N LYS A 5 28.79 28.67 -3.91
CA LYS A 5 27.42 28.38 -4.39
C LYS A 5 27.01 26.99 -4.93
N MET A 6 25.79 26.65 -4.50
CA MET A 6 24.89 25.52 -4.80
C MET A 6 25.06 24.33 -3.84
N MET A 7 24.08 23.88 -3.05
CA MET A 7 22.62 24.05 -3.16
C MET A 7 21.98 23.81 -1.78
N LYS A 8 21.14 24.74 -1.34
CA LYS A 8 20.11 24.49 -0.32
C LYS A 8 19.05 23.60 -0.97
N MET A 9 18.61 22.52 -0.32
CA MET A 9 17.30 21.93 -0.60
C MET A 9 16.81 21.17 0.63
N ASN A 10 16.04 21.86 1.47
CA ASN A 10 15.10 21.23 2.40
C ASN A 10 13.92 20.73 1.57
N VAL A 11 13.67 19.43 1.55
CA VAL A 11 12.41 18.87 1.04
C VAL A 11 11.91 17.91 2.11
N LEU A 12 10.98 18.41 2.94
CA LEU A 12 10.15 17.61 3.81
C LEU A 12 9.06 17.01 2.91
N PHE A 13 9.02 15.68 2.80
CA PHE A 13 7.97 14.98 2.04
C PHE A 13 6.64 15.10 2.81
N ALA A 14 5.62 15.68 2.18
CA ALA A 14 4.26 15.75 2.71
C ALA A 14 3.70 14.33 2.83
N LEU A 15 3.34 13.89 4.04
CA LEU A 15 2.83 12.55 4.30
C LEU A 15 1.31 12.64 4.56
N VAL A 16 0.49 12.01 3.73
CA VAL A 16 -0.97 11.92 3.93
C VAL A 16 -1.27 10.53 4.52
N LEU A 17 -1.45 10.43 5.83
CA LEU A 17 -1.91 9.20 6.48
C LEU A 17 -3.45 9.16 6.45
N VAL A 18 -4.04 7.99 6.20
CA VAL A 18 -5.48 7.76 6.30
C VAL A 18 -5.65 6.77 7.44
N SER A 19 -5.74 7.23 8.70
CA SER A 19 -5.71 6.32 9.86
C SER A 19 -7.08 5.72 10.17
N GLY A 20 -7.14 4.39 10.24
CA GLY A 20 -8.12 3.65 11.02
C GLY A 20 -7.39 2.74 12.01
N LEU A 21 -7.61 2.90 13.31
CA LEU A 21 -6.94 2.11 14.35
C LEU A 21 -7.02 0.60 14.09
N ALA A 22 -5.90 0.01 13.66
CA ALA A 22 -5.47 -1.35 13.99
C ALA A 22 -3.97 -1.49 13.68
N LEU A 23 -3.19 -1.80 14.71
CA LEU A 23 -1.73 -1.94 14.69
C LEU A 23 -1.29 -3.03 13.68
N GLY A 24 -0.60 -2.62 12.61
CA GLY A 24 -0.01 -3.55 11.65
C GLY A 24 0.63 -2.92 10.41
N GLY A 25 1.33 -1.78 10.53
CA GLY A 25 1.99 -1.12 9.40
C GLY A 25 3.40 -1.65 9.10
N CYS A 26 3.92 -1.30 7.90
CA CYS A 26 5.22 -1.67 7.32
C CYS A 26 6.47 -1.14 8.04
N THR A 27 6.37 -0.83 9.33
CA THR A 27 7.50 -0.49 10.22
C THR A 27 7.42 -1.39 11.45
N LYS A 28 7.77 -2.67 11.28
CA LYS A 28 8.19 -3.51 12.40
C LYS A 28 9.71 -3.48 12.47
N ASP A 29 10.25 -2.37 12.97
CA ASP A 29 11.46 -2.48 13.78
C ASP A 29 11.04 -2.79 15.21
N ASP A 30 11.84 -3.63 15.85
CA ASP A 30 11.56 -4.47 17.01
C ASP A 30 11.50 -3.70 18.35
N ASP A 31 10.81 -2.57 18.41
CA ASP A 31 10.68 -1.79 19.64
C ASP A 31 9.33 -2.07 20.32
N THR A 32 9.39 -2.95 21.31
CA THR A 32 8.34 -3.11 22.32
C THR A 32 8.21 -1.83 23.14
N TRP A 33 7.46 -0.84 22.64
CA TRP A 33 7.07 0.32 23.45
C TRP A 33 6.11 -0.14 24.54
N ASN A 34 6.64 -0.27 25.75
CA ASN A 34 5.88 -0.62 26.93
C ASN A 34 4.89 0.52 27.22
N VAL A 35 3.59 0.25 27.04
CA VAL A 35 2.49 1.23 27.25
C VAL A 35 2.49 1.81 28.68
N SER A 36 3.17 1.14 29.60
CA SER A 36 3.42 1.59 30.98
C SER A 36 4.33 2.82 31.08
N GLU A 37 5.20 3.08 30.10
CA GLU A 37 6.09 4.25 30.07
C GLU A 37 5.39 5.53 29.58
N LEU A 38 4.38 5.40 28.71
CA LEU A 38 3.56 6.54 28.27
C LEU A 38 2.63 7.06 29.37
N ALA A 39 2.25 6.21 30.34
CA ALA A 39 1.41 6.61 31.46
C ALA A 39 2.15 7.44 32.53
N ASN A 40 3.49 7.51 32.48
CA ASN A 40 4.33 8.25 33.44
C ASN A 40 5.04 9.47 32.83
N ALA A 41 4.77 9.80 31.56
CA ALA A 41 5.21 11.06 30.98
C ALA A 41 4.41 12.21 31.61
N ARG A 42 5.01 12.82 32.63
CA ARG A 42 4.52 14.07 33.23
C ARG A 42 4.39 15.13 32.14
N GLU A 43 3.26 15.83 32.15
CA GLU A 43 3.03 17.10 31.43
C GLU A 43 4.06 18.15 31.87
N ASP A 44 5.32 18.08 31.44
CA ASP A 44 6.22 19.26 31.41
C ASP A 44 7.59 19.07 30.72
N GLN A 45 7.70 18.28 29.66
CA GLN A 45 8.93 18.30 28.84
C GLN A 45 8.64 18.42 27.34
N ASP A 46 9.10 19.54 26.79
CA ASP A 46 9.26 19.86 25.37
C ASP A 46 10.07 18.76 24.66
N VAL A 47 9.36 17.74 24.15
CA VAL A 47 9.91 16.75 23.24
C VAL A 47 9.91 17.40 21.87
N GLY A 48 11.07 17.92 21.45
CA GLY A 48 11.23 18.77 20.28
C GLY A 48 10.36 18.39 19.07
N GLY A 49 9.39 19.26 18.77
CA GLY A 49 8.90 19.54 17.42
C GLY A 49 8.32 18.39 16.60
N LEU A 50 7.65 17.40 17.18
CA LEU A 50 6.85 16.46 16.38
C LEU A 50 5.66 17.20 15.73
N LEU A 51 5.63 17.26 14.40
CA LEU A 51 4.50 17.82 13.65
C LEU A 51 3.34 16.82 13.68
N MET A 52 2.37 17.08 14.55
CA MET A 52 1.12 16.33 14.58
C MET A 52 0.14 16.90 13.56
N VAL A 53 -0.18 16.12 12.52
CA VAL A 53 -1.19 16.49 11.52
C VAL A 53 -2.56 16.00 12.01
N PRO A 54 -3.57 16.86 12.21
CA PRO A 54 -4.87 16.44 12.72
C PRO A 54 -5.64 15.58 11.72
N LEU A 55 -6.48 14.69 12.24
CA LEU A 55 -7.40 13.88 11.46
C LEU A 55 -8.60 14.72 11.00
N THR A 56 -8.98 14.64 9.72
CA THR A 56 -10.13 15.31 9.15
C THR A 56 -11.14 14.30 8.63
N LEU A 57 -12.39 14.36 9.12
CA LEU A 57 -13.48 13.49 8.68
C LEU A 57 -14.06 13.94 7.33
N ILE A 58 -14.33 12.99 6.45
CA ILE A 58 -14.98 13.20 5.14
C ILE A 58 -16.49 13.32 5.35
N GLN A 59 -16.99 14.52 5.60
CA GLN A 59 -18.40 14.76 5.94
C GLN A 59 -19.37 14.32 4.83
N SER A 60 -18.97 14.42 3.57
CA SER A 60 -19.79 14.00 2.43
C SER A 60 -19.86 12.48 2.24
N ALA A 61 -19.08 11.69 2.97
CA ALA A 61 -18.94 10.26 2.73
C ALA A 61 -20.23 9.46 3.06
N ALA A 62 -20.92 9.80 4.15
CA ALA A 62 -22.14 9.11 4.56
C ALA A 62 -23.24 9.16 3.48
N GLY A 63 -23.40 10.30 2.80
CA GLY A 63 -24.36 10.45 1.71
C GLY A 63 -24.09 9.54 0.51
N LYS A 64 -22.85 9.05 0.37
CA LYS A 64 -22.41 8.10 -0.67
C LYS A 64 -22.38 6.65 -0.19
N GLY A 65 -22.74 6.42 1.08
CA GLY A 65 -22.57 5.13 1.75
C GLY A 65 -21.09 4.75 1.91
N ALA A 66 -20.17 5.70 1.82
CA ALA A 66 -18.75 5.54 2.10
C ALA A 66 -18.54 5.69 3.61
N VAL A 67 -18.55 4.57 4.32
CA VAL A 67 -18.39 4.52 5.77
C VAL A 67 -17.44 3.39 6.12
N CYS A 68 -16.75 3.53 7.25
CA CYS A 68 -15.94 2.49 7.85
C CYS A 68 -16.80 1.29 8.26
N MET A 69 -16.14 0.21 8.70
CA MET A 69 -16.81 -1.03 9.11
C MET A 69 -17.76 -0.87 10.28
N ASP A 70 -17.45 0.05 11.20
CA ASP A 70 -18.28 0.41 12.35
C ASP A 70 -19.37 1.45 12.01
N GLY A 71 -19.44 1.89 10.74
CA GLY A 71 -20.37 2.91 10.28
C GLY A 71 -19.87 4.35 10.50
N SER A 72 -18.69 4.56 11.09
CA SER A 72 -18.10 5.88 11.22
C SER A 72 -17.68 6.47 9.86
N LEU A 73 -17.45 7.78 9.83
CA LEU A 73 -16.97 8.45 8.64
C LEU A 73 -15.49 8.12 8.39
N PRO A 74 -15.09 7.88 7.14
CA PRO A 74 -13.68 7.82 6.79
C PRO A 74 -13.04 9.19 6.96
N ALA A 75 -11.71 9.20 7.05
CA ALA A 75 -10.95 10.37 7.42
C ALA A 75 -9.54 10.35 6.82
N TYR A 76 -8.89 11.51 6.77
CA TYR A 76 -7.51 11.64 6.31
C TYR A 76 -6.75 12.68 7.12
N HIS A 77 -5.42 12.57 7.13
CA HIS A 77 -4.51 13.59 7.59
C HIS A 77 -4.06 14.44 6.41
N PHE A 78 -4.04 15.77 6.57
CA PHE A 78 -3.64 16.68 5.49
C PHE A 78 -2.67 17.74 5.99
N ASP A 79 -1.47 17.71 5.42
CA ASP A 79 -0.43 18.71 5.64
C ASP A 79 -0.16 19.48 4.33
N PRO A 80 -0.49 20.78 4.26
CA PRO A 80 -0.29 21.57 3.05
C PRO A 80 1.18 21.67 2.63
N GLY A 81 1.44 21.54 1.34
CA GLY A 81 2.75 21.84 0.77
C GLY A 81 3.10 23.33 0.86
N HIS A 82 4.40 23.64 0.84
CA HIS A 82 4.91 25.01 0.90
C HIS A 82 5.98 25.27 -0.18
N GLY A 83 6.16 26.54 -0.56
CA GLY A 83 7.17 26.93 -1.54
C GLY A 83 6.99 26.21 -2.89
N SER A 84 8.05 25.61 -3.42
CA SER A 84 8.01 24.84 -4.67
C SER A 84 7.16 23.56 -4.59
N GLY A 85 6.83 23.10 -3.38
CA GLY A 85 5.96 21.94 -3.15
C GLY A 85 4.48 22.29 -2.94
N ALA A 86 4.10 23.57 -2.98
CA ALA A 86 2.73 24.00 -2.65
C ALA A 86 1.63 23.37 -3.53
N ASN A 87 1.96 23.05 -4.78
CA ASN A 87 1.07 22.39 -5.73
C ASN A 87 1.53 20.96 -6.07
N SER A 88 2.40 20.36 -5.25
CA SER A 88 2.80 18.95 -5.40
C SER A 88 2.03 18.12 -4.38
N TRP A 89 1.34 17.08 -4.85
CA TRP A 89 0.46 16.28 -4.00
C TRP A 89 0.99 14.87 -3.81
N LEU A 90 1.04 14.41 -2.57
CA LEU A 90 1.23 13.00 -2.20
C LEU A 90 -0.05 12.51 -1.56
N VAL A 91 -0.65 11.45 -2.11
CA VAL A 91 -1.72 10.71 -1.46
C VAL A 91 -1.17 9.35 -1.08
N ASN A 92 -1.20 9.01 0.20
CA ASN A 92 -0.77 7.71 0.68
C ASN A 92 -1.97 6.91 1.22
N LEU A 93 -2.18 5.73 0.64
CA LEU A 93 -3.20 4.77 1.04
C LEU A 93 -2.63 3.94 2.19
N GLU A 94 -3.24 4.06 3.37
CA GLU A 94 -2.84 3.29 4.54
C GLU A 94 -3.11 1.79 4.34
N ASP A 95 -2.27 0.96 4.95
CA ASP A 95 -2.59 -0.44 5.20
C ASP A 95 -3.21 -0.60 6.58
N SER A 96 -4.42 -1.16 6.64
CA SER A 96 -5.05 -1.48 7.91
C SER A 96 -6.01 -2.67 7.81
N GLY A 97 -5.56 -3.77 7.18
CA GLY A 97 -6.37 -5.00 7.13
C GLY A 97 -7.58 -4.91 6.19
N LEU A 98 -8.54 -5.85 6.33
CA LEU A 98 -9.64 -5.99 5.39
C LEU A 98 -10.80 -5.02 5.69
N TYR A 99 -10.98 -4.05 4.81
CA TYR A 99 -12.14 -3.16 4.81
C TYR A 99 -13.18 -3.56 3.77
N PHE A 100 -14.43 -3.24 4.07
CA PHE A 100 -15.50 -3.24 3.08
C PHE A 100 -15.72 -1.80 2.60
N ARG A 101 -16.24 -1.66 1.38
CA ARG A 101 -16.55 -0.35 0.77
C ARG A 101 -15.30 0.50 0.47
N GLY A 102 -14.12 -0.14 0.37
CA GLY A 102 -12.85 0.53 0.03
C GLY A 102 -12.97 1.45 -1.19
N GLN A 103 -13.56 0.97 -2.28
CA GLN A 103 -13.81 1.79 -3.48
C GLN A 103 -14.59 3.07 -3.18
N ARG A 104 -15.68 2.99 -2.40
CA ARG A 104 -16.53 4.15 -2.09
C ARG A 104 -15.78 5.16 -1.22
N ILE A 105 -14.96 4.67 -0.29
CA ILE A 105 -14.12 5.51 0.57
C ILE A 105 -13.06 6.21 -0.29
N TYR A 106 -12.41 5.47 -1.18
CA TYR A 106 -11.43 6.01 -2.13
C TYR A 106 -12.05 7.13 -2.98
N GLU A 107 -13.19 6.88 -3.63
CA GLU A 107 -13.90 7.90 -4.43
C GLU A 107 -14.25 9.14 -3.61
N ALA A 108 -14.81 8.96 -2.40
CA ALA A 108 -15.17 10.06 -1.53
C ALA A 108 -13.93 10.89 -1.09
N ALA A 109 -12.83 10.23 -0.79
CA ALA A 109 -11.57 10.88 -0.42
C ALA A 109 -10.95 11.64 -1.59
N MET A 110 -10.87 11.02 -2.77
CA MET A 110 -10.33 11.67 -3.97
C MET A 110 -11.14 12.89 -4.36
N GLU A 111 -12.48 12.80 -4.33
CA GLU A 111 -13.34 13.96 -4.59
C GLU A 111 -13.11 15.09 -3.59
N GLU A 112 -12.96 14.79 -2.30
CA GLU A 112 -12.68 15.80 -1.27
C GLU A 112 -11.31 16.45 -1.49
N LEU A 113 -10.25 15.68 -1.70
CA LEU A 113 -8.91 16.21 -1.96
C LEU A 113 -8.86 17.03 -3.25
N MET A 114 -9.57 16.60 -4.30
CA MET A 114 -9.75 17.37 -5.54
C MET A 114 -10.46 18.70 -5.29
N SER A 115 -11.39 18.77 -4.34
CA SER A 115 -12.06 20.01 -3.95
C SER A 115 -11.15 20.94 -3.13
N LYS A 116 -10.19 20.39 -2.39
CA LYS A 116 -9.23 21.16 -1.55
C LYS A 116 -8.08 21.80 -2.32
N GLY A 117 -7.91 21.47 -3.59
CA GLY A 117 -6.89 22.08 -4.44
C GLY A 117 -6.06 21.07 -5.22
N MET A 118 -6.21 19.76 -4.98
CA MET A 118 -5.47 18.73 -5.74
C MET A 118 -5.74 18.82 -7.24
N ARG A 119 -6.94 19.29 -7.64
CA ARG A 119 -7.27 19.57 -9.06
C ARG A 119 -6.31 20.54 -9.77
N ASN A 120 -5.59 21.36 -9.02
CA ASN A 120 -4.64 22.36 -9.53
C ASN A 120 -3.18 21.90 -9.32
N ALA A 121 -2.95 20.62 -9.04
CA ALA A 121 -1.61 20.10 -8.82
C ALA A 121 -0.73 20.26 -10.07
N ASP A 122 0.54 20.63 -9.87
CA ASP A 122 1.57 20.58 -10.92
C ASP A 122 2.05 19.13 -11.15
N GLN A 123 2.03 18.34 -10.08
CA GLN A 123 2.32 16.92 -10.07
C GLN A 123 1.61 16.24 -8.91
N ALA A 124 1.23 14.98 -9.11
CA ALA A 124 0.57 14.17 -8.10
C ALA A 124 1.20 12.78 -8.00
N PHE A 125 1.24 12.26 -6.78
CA PHE A 125 1.84 10.98 -6.49
C PHE A 125 0.89 10.13 -5.64
N LEU A 126 0.62 8.91 -6.08
CA LEU A 126 -0.14 7.93 -5.31
C LEU A 126 0.83 6.91 -4.70
N SER A 127 0.70 6.66 -3.41
CA SER A 127 1.57 5.76 -2.66
C SER A 127 0.76 4.90 -1.71
N GLY A 128 1.33 3.79 -1.27
CA GLY A 128 0.72 2.91 -0.28
C GLY A 128 1.64 1.76 0.04
N CYS A 129 1.47 1.17 1.23
CA CYS A 129 2.20 -0.01 1.64
C CYS A 129 1.28 -1.23 1.76
N SER A 130 1.78 -2.46 1.54
CA SER A 130 1.05 -3.71 1.77
C SER A 130 -0.32 -3.73 1.06
N ALA A 131 -1.46 -3.81 1.76
CA ALA A 131 -2.79 -3.73 1.13
C ALA A 131 -3.02 -2.38 0.43
N GLY A 132 -2.53 -1.28 1.02
CA GLY A 132 -2.53 0.03 0.38
C GLY A 132 -1.63 0.08 -0.86
N GLY A 133 -0.50 -0.62 -0.84
CA GLY A 133 0.39 -0.79 -1.99
C GLY A 133 -0.30 -1.54 -3.12
N LEU A 134 -1.00 -2.63 -2.82
CA LEU A 134 -1.83 -3.34 -3.79
C LEU A 134 -2.96 -2.46 -4.34
N ALA A 135 -3.59 -1.65 -3.47
CA ALA A 135 -4.60 -0.67 -3.89
C ALA A 135 -4.01 0.38 -4.86
N VAL A 136 -2.76 0.82 -4.66
CA VAL A 136 -2.07 1.68 -5.63
C VAL A 136 -1.98 0.99 -6.98
N VAL A 137 -1.60 -0.29 -7.04
CA VAL A 137 -1.53 -1.02 -8.32
C VAL A 137 -2.88 -1.03 -9.03
N GLN A 138 -3.97 -1.21 -8.28
CA GLN A 138 -5.34 -1.27 -8.83
C GLN A 138 -5.86 0.10 -9.26
N HIS A 139 -5.52 1.17 -8.55
CA HIS A 139 -6.05 2.52 -8.75
C HIS A 139 -5.11 3.49 -9.48
N CYS A 140 -3.87 3.12 -9.82
CA CYS A 140 -2.90 4.07 -10.36
C CYS A 140 -3.39 4.80 -11.63
N ASP A 141 -3.97 4.08 -12.59
CA ASP A 141 -4.52 4.68 -13.81
C ASP A 141 -5.83 5.44 -13.54
N GLU A 142 -6.66 4.99 -12.60
CA GLU A 142 -7.87 5.71 -12.15
C GLU A 142 -7.50 7.04 -11.51
N PHE A 143 -6.47 7.06 -10.66
CA PHE A 143 -5.93 8.25 -10.02
C PHE A 143 -5.39 9.24 -11.04
N HIS A 144 -4.61 8.77 -12.02
CA HIS A 144 -4.14 9.61 -13.11
C HIS A 144 -5.31 10.19 -13.91
N GLY A 145 -6.36 9.41 -14.14
CA GLY A 145 -7.59 9.84 -14.81
C GLY A 145 -8.33 10.99 -14.13
N LEU A 146 -8.03 11.32 -12.87
CA LEU A 146 -8.56 12.49 -12.18
C LEU A 146 -7.97 13.82 -12.68
N PHE A 147 -6.81 13.77 -13.34
CA PHE A 147 -6.04 14.95 -13.76
C PHE A 147 -6.07 15.14 -15.28
N PRO A 148 -5.89 16.38 -15.76
CA PRO A 148 -5.58 16.63 -17.16
C PRO A 148 -4.31 15.90 -17.60
N ALA A 149 -4.25 15.48 -18.88
CA ALA A 149 -3.14 14.69 -19.43
C ALA A 149 -1.74 15.33 -19.36
N ASN A 150 -1.65 16.65 -19.11
CA ASN A 150 -0.37 17.35 -18.95
C ASN A 150 0.18 17.33 -17.52
N ILE A 151 -0.59 16.84 -16.54
CA ILE A 151 -0.13 16.73 -15.15
C ILE A 151 0.72 15.48 -15.00
N LYS A 152 1.86 15.64 -14.31
CA LYS A 152 2.76 14.51 -14.06
C LYS A 152 2.22 13.68 -12.89
N VAL A 153 1.69 12.51 -13.21
CA VAL A 153 1.25 11.53 -12.21
C VAL A 153 2.20 10.34 -12.17
N LYS A 154 2.56 9.90 -10.97
CA LYS A 154 3.35 8.69 -10.74
C LYS A 154 2.81 7.94 -9.52
N CYS A 155 3.11 6.65 -9.45
CA CYS A 155 2.66 5.80 -8.36
C CYS A 155 3.83 5.02 -7.74
N ILE A 156 3.73 4.68 -6.45
CA ILE A 156 4.59 3.70 -5.79
C ILE A 156 3.74 2.69 -5.03
N ALA A 157 3.98 1.41 -5.28
CA ALA A 157 3.44 0.31 -4.50
C ALA A 157 4.57 -0.27 -3.65
N ASP A 158 4.57 0.04 -2.35
CA ASP A 158 5.46 -0.57 -1.38
C ASP A 158 4.80 -1.83 -0.80
N ALA A 159 5.54 -2.94 -0.72
CA ALA A 159 5.06 -4.25 -0.29
C ALA A 159 3.73 -4.71 -0.93
N GLY A 160 3.37 -4.18 -2.11
CA GLY A 160 2.08 -4.44 -2.78
C GLY A 160 2.11 -5.58 -3.80
N LEU A 161 3.30 -6.13 -4.09
CA LEU A 161 3.50 -7.24 -5.03
C LEU A 161 3.30 -8.60 -4.35
N PHE A 162 2.04 -9.01 -4.20
CA PHE A 162 1.69 -10.37 -3.77
C PHE A 162 1.64 -11.34 -4.96
N LEU A 163 2.08 -12.58 -4.73
CA LEU A 163 2.17 -13.58 -5.79
C LEU A 163 1.06 -14.62 -5.71
N ASP A 164 0.57 -15.05 -6.88
CA ASP A 164 -0.29 -16.22 -6.99
C ASP A 164 0.56 -17.51 -6.94
N ALA A 165 1.08 -17.79 -5.75
CA ALA A 165 1.97 -18.90 -5.48
C ALA A 165 1.23 -20.12 -4.91
N VAL A 166 1.83 -21.28 -5.11
CA VAL A 166 1.42 -22.52 -4.45
C VAL A 166 1.98 -22.53 -3.03
N ASP A 167 1.15 -22.84 -2.05
CA ASP A 167 1.55 -22.94 -0.64
C ASP A 167 2.27 -24.27 -0.33
N VAL A 168 2.80 -24.39 0.88
CA VAL A 168 3.61 -25.55 1.31
C VAL A 168 2.80 -26.87 1.37
N ALA A 169 1.48 -26.80 1.32
CA ALA A 169 0.59 -27.96 1.24
C ALA A 169 0.15 -28.28 -0.21
N GLY A 170 0.60 -27.50 -1.20
CA GLY A 170 0.21 -27.65 -2.60
C GLY A 170 -1.08 -26.91 -2.99
N GLY A 171 -1.65 -26.13 -2.08
CA GLY A 171 -2.83 -25.30 -2.31
C GLY A 171 -2.51 -23.92 -2.90
N ARG A 172 -3.54 -23.10 -3.12
CA ARG A 172 -3.40 -21.68 -3.51
C ARG A 172 -4.15 -20.81 -2.51
N THR A 173 -3.64 -20.75 -1.28
CA THR A 173 -4.31 -20.09 -0.17
C THR A 173 -4.69 -18.63 -0.48
N LEU A 174 -3.75 -17.82 -0.99
CA LEU A 174 -4.04 -16.41 -1.29
C LEU A 174 -5.03 -16.20 -2.44
N ARG A 175 -5.02 -17.06 -3.46
CA ARG A 175 -6.03 -17.04 -4.52
C ARG A 175 -7.42 -17.32 -3.96
N GLY A 176 -7.53 -18.29 -3.04
CA GLY A 176 -8.75 -18.56 -2.31
C GLY A 176 -9.23 -17.35 -1.49
N PHE A 177 -8.30 -16.69 -0.80
CA PHE A 177 -8.58 -15.46 -0.05
C PHE A 177 -9.14 -14.34 -0.94
N TYR A 178 -8.47 -14.00 -2.06
CA TYR A 178 -8.97 -12.99 -2.99
C TYR A 178 -10.28 -13.39 -3.66
N GLY A 179 -10.50 -14.69 -3.93
CA GLY A 179 -11.80 -15.19 -4.37
C GLY A 179 -12.90 -14.90 -3.35
N GLY A 180 -12.61 -15.06 -2.06
CA GLY A 180 -13.51 -14.65 -0.98
C GLY A 180 -13.81 -13.15 -1.00
N VAL A 181 -12.80 -12.30 -1.16
CA VAL A 181 -12.96 -10.84 -1.26
C VAL A 181 -13.85 -10.46 -2.44
N VAL A 182 -13.58 -11.01 -3.62
CA VAL A 182 -14.35 -10.75 -4.84
C VAL A 182 -15.81 -11.16 -4.68
N ASN A 183 -16.06 -12.37 -4.19
CA ASN A 183 -17.41 -12.90 -4.04
C ASN A 183 -18.21 -12.18 -2.96
N LEU A 184 -17.58 -11.87 -1.82
CA LEU A 184 -18.27 -11.28 -0.69
C LEU A 184 -18.54 -9.78 -0.89
N GLN A 185 -17.61 -9.05 -1.52
CA GLN A 185 -17.71 -7.59 -1.69
C GLN A 185 -18.18 -7.15 -3.08
N GLY A 186 -18.28 -8.08 -4.04
CA GLY A 186 -18.50 -7.72 -5.45
C GLY A 186 -17.33 -6.93 -6.05
N ALA A 187 -16.11 -7.16 -5.53
CA ALA A 187 -14.94 -6.31 -5.81
C ALA A 187 -14.54 -6.29 -7.30
N ALA A 188 -14.89 -7.33 -8.06
CA ALA A 188 -14.62 -7.40 -9.51
C ALA A 188 -15.19 -6.21 -10.30
N ALA A 189 -16.24 -5.55 -9.80
CA ALA A 189 -16.79 -4.36 -10.46
C ALA A 189 -15.80 -3.18 -10.51
N ASN A 190 -14.86 -3.11 -9.56
CA ASN A 190 -13.93 -2.00 -9.36
C ASN A 190 -12.48 -2.34 -9.74
N LEU A 191 -12.23 -3.57 -10.21
CA LEU A 191 -10.91 -3.98 -10.71
C LEU A 191 -10.71 -3.53 -12.16
N PRO A 192 -9.46 -3.47 -12.65
CA PRO A 192 -9.15 -3.11 -14.03
C PRO A 192 -9.94 -3.95 -15.05
N LYS A 193 -10.65 -3.25 -15.95
CA LYS A 193 -11.57 -3.88 -16.94
C LYS A 193 -10.84 -4.73 -17.97
N ASN A 194 -9.63 -4.33 -18.34
CA ASN A 194 -8.73 -5.13 -19.19
C ASN A 194 -8.42 -6.50 -18.59
N CYS A 195 -8.30 -6.61 -17.26
CA CYS A 195 -8.02 -7.88 -16.60
C CYS A 195 -9.30 -8.70 -16.42
N THR A 196 -10.34 -8.10 -15.84
CA THR A 196 -11.62 -8.79 -15.54
C THR A 196 -12.38 -9.26 -16.78
N SER A 197 -12.08 -8.72 -17.96
CA SER A 197 -12.61 -9.22 -19.24
C SER A 197 -11.91 -10.47 -19.76
N GLN A 198 -10.73 -10.79 -19.24
CA GLN A 198 -9.88 -11.90 -19.70
C GLN A 198 -9.79 -13.05 -18.69
N MET A 199 -9.97 -12.75 -17.40
CA MET A 199 -9.81 -13.73 -16.33
C MET A 199 -10.74 -13.47 -15.14
N ASP A 200 -10.80 -14.44 -14.22
CA ASP A 200 -11.56 -14.34 -12.98
C ASP A 200 -11.08 -13.16 -12.12
N GLY A 201 -12.02 -12.48 -11.45
CA GLY A 201 -11.71 -11.29 -10.65
C GLY A 201 -10.68 -11.54 -9.55
N ALA A 202 -10.61 -12.75 -8.97
CA ALA A 202 -9.61 -13.06 -7.96
C ALA A 202 -8.18 -13.00 -8.52
N LEU A 203 -8.00 -13.34 -9.79
CA LEU A 203 -6.70 -13.29 -10.45
C LEU A 203 -6.25 -11.85 -10.68
N CYS A 204 -7.19 -10.91 -10.84
CA CYS A 204 -6.91 -9.49 -11.01
C CYS A 204 -6.45 -8.77 -9.73
N PHE A 205 -6.46 -9.45 -8.58
CA PHE A 205 -5.81 -8.97 -7.36
C PHE A 205 -4.30 -9.24 -7.34
N PHE A 206 -3.77 -10.09 -8.22
CA PHE A 206 -2.34 -10.34 -8.29
C PHE A 206 -1.70 -9.39 -9.31
N PRO A 207 -0.73 -8.54 -8.91
CA PRO A 207 -0.13 -7.59 -9.83
C PRO A 207 0.43 -8.22 -11.10
N GLU A 208 0.98 -9.45 -11.03
CA GLU A 208 1.48 -10.18 -12.21
C GLU A 208 0.49 -10.25 -13.40
N ASN A 209 -0.82 -10.16 -13.14
CA ASN A 209 -1.88 -10.23 -14.15
C ASN A 209 -2.32 -8.85 -14.68
N ILE A 210 -1.89 -7.76 -14.06
CA ILE A 210 -2.32 -6.38 -14.41
C ILE A 210 -1.16 -5.48 -14.84
N LEU A 211 0.07 -5.79 -14.44
CA LEU A 211 1.26 -4.95 -14.67
C LEU A 211 1.44 -4.52 -16.13
N ASN A 212 1.25 -5.43 -17.08
CA ASN A 212 1.44 -5.15 -18.51
C ASN A 212 0.41 -4.18 -19.11
N ASN A 213 -0.61 -3.79 -18.33
CA ASN A 213 -1.68 -2.92 -18.79
C ASN A 213 -1.74 -1.58 -18.06
N ILE A 214 -0.92 -1.40 -17.02
CA ILE A 214 -0.84 -0.13 -16.31
C ILE A 214 -0.12 0.88 -17.20
N GLN A 215 -0.77 2.01 -17.47
CA GLN A 215 -0.24 3.04 -18.36
C GLN A 215 0.58 4.09 -17.61
N THR A 216 0.23 4.32 -16.35
CA THR A 216 0.86 5.32 -15.49
C THR A 216 2.16 4.78 -14.89
N PRO A 217 3.26 5.56 -14.84
CA PRO A 217 4.51 5.10 -14.25
C PRO A 217 4.33 4.67 -12.79
N LEU A 218 4.55 3.38 -12.53
CA LEU A 218 4.37 2.73 -11.23
C LEU A 218 5.66 2.06 -10.79
N LEU A 219 6.19 2.49 -9.64
CA LEU A 219 7.37 1.88 -9.02
C LEU A 219 6.90 0.83 -8.02
N PHE A 220 7.49 -0.35 -8.08
CA PHE A 220 7.37 -1.33 -7.01
C PHE A 220 8.54 -1.19 -6.05
N VAL A 221 8.26 -1.35 -4.77
CA VAL A 221 9.26 -1.57 -3.73
C VAL A 221 8.79 -2.78 -2.95
N ASN A 222 9.43 -3.93 -3.16
CA ASN A 222 9.02 -5.17 -2.50
C ASN A 222 10.27 -5.94 -2.05
N THR A 223 10.19 -6.56 -0.89
CA THR A 223 11.25 -7.45 -0.43
C THR A 223 11.22 -8.76 -1.22
N ALA A 224 12.38 -9.39 -1.36
CA ALA A 224 12.49 -10.69 -2.03
C ALA A 224 11.74 -11.82 -1.29
N TYR A 225 11.54 -11.65 0.01
CA TYR A 225 10.89 -12.58 0.93
C TYR A 225 9.91 -11.80 1.81
N ASP A 226 8.78 -11.43 1.23
CA ASP A 226 7.76 -10.70 1.95
C ASP A 226 7.20 -11.54 3.11
N VAL A 227 7.32 -11.01 4.33
CA VAL A 227 6.98 -11.74 5.56
C VAL A 227 5.49 -12.05 5.59
N TRP A 228 4.63 -11.14 5.12
CA TRP A 228 3.19 -11.36 5.10
C TRP A 228 2.82 -12.43 4.07
N GLN A 229 3.38 -12.38 2.85
CA GLN A 229 3.21 -13.42 1.84
C GLN A 229 3.62 -14.80 2.40
N ILE A 230 4.74 -14.88 3.13
CA ILE A 230 5.18 -16.16 3.71
C ILE A 230 4.19 -16.63 4.78
N GLN A 231 3.79 -15.74 5.70
CA GLN A 231 2.98 -16.12 6.86
C GLN A 231 1.52 -16.42 6.52
N GLU A 232 0.91 -15.64 5.62
CA GLU A 232 -0.52 -15.70 5.32
C GLU A 232 -0.84 -16.45 4.02
N SER A 233 0.12 -16.52 3.08
CA SER A 233 -0.07 -17.24 1.81
C SER A 233 0.71 -18.54 1.74
N LEU A 234 2.03 -18.52 1.91
CA LEU A 234 2.88 -19.67 1.58
C LEU A 234 2.91 -20.75 2.66
N ALA A 235 3.02 -20.35 3.93
CA ALA A 235 3.07 -21.24 5.08
C ALA A 235 2.11 -20.82 6.22
N PRO A 236 0.81 -20.57 5.91
CA PRO A 236 -0.20 -20.33 6.94
C PRO A 236 -0.41 -21.57 7.79
N LYS A 237 -1.01 -21.40 8.98
CA LYS A 237 -1.30 -22.53 9.91
C LYS A 237 -2.16 -23.63 9.27
N SER A 238 -3.01 -23.26 8.31
CA SER A 238 -3.84 -24.23 7.56
C SER A 238 -3.02 -25.11 6.62
N ALA A 239 -1.90 -24.61 6.08
CA ALA A 239 -1.01 -25.33 5.17
C ALA A 239 0.18 -26.00 5.90
N ASP A 240 0.58 -25.48 7.06
CA ASP A 240 1.59 -26.07 7.95
C ASP A 240 1.01 -26.36 9.35
N PRO A 241 0.16 -27.40 9.48
CA PRO A 241 -0.45 -27.74 10.76
C PRO A 241 0.55 -28.28 11.80
N THR A 242 1.73 -28.72 11.35
CA THR A 242 2.80 -29.25 12.21
C THR A 242 3.73 -28.18 12.78
N GLY A 243 3.68 -26.95 12.26
CA GLY A 243 4.55 -25.85 12.67
C GLY A 243 6.00 -26.00 12.18
N TYR A 244 6.24 -26.74 11.10
CA TYR A 244 7.57 -26.91 10.52
C TYR A 244 8.18 -25.58 10.05
N TRP A 245 7.35 -24.63 9.62
CA TRP A 245 7.72 -23.31 9.14
C TRP A 245 7.71 -22.21 10.21
N ASP A 246 7.33 -22.53 11.46
CA ASP A 246 7.08 -21.51 12.50
C ASP A 246 8.31 -20.66 12.85
N SER A 247 9.51 -21.24 12.85
CA SER A 247 10.77 -20.50 13.05
C SER A 247 11.13 -19.71 11.79
N CYS A 248 11.16 -20.40 10.64
CA CYS A 248 11.56 -19.86 9.35
C CYS A 248 10.74 -18.63 8.93
N LYS A 249 9.40 -18.66 9.10
CA LYS A 249 8.52 -17.54 8.71
C LYS A 249 8.62 -16.31 9.63
N LYS A 250 9.19 -16.46 10.82
CA LYS A 250 9.47 -15.35 11.75
C LYS A 250 10.88 -14.80 11.56
N ASN A 251 11.81 -15.69 11.26
CA ASN A 251 13.20 -15.34 11.00
C ASN A 251 13.78 -16.25 9.91
N TYR A 252 14.01 -15.68 8.73
CA TYR A 252 14.51 -16.41 7.57
C TYR A 252 15.90 -17.03 7.80
N THR A 253 16.68 -16.54 8.77
CA THR A 253 17.98 -17.13 9.12
C THR A 253 17.84 -18.51 9.80
N THR A 254 16.63 -18.88 10.22
CA THR A 254 16.34 -20.18 10.85
C THR A 254 15.76 -21.21 9.88
N CYS A 255 15.57 -20.83 8.62
CA CYS A 255 15.10 -21.75 7.59
C CYS A 255 16.16 -22.83 7.29
N ASP A 256 15.73 -24.07 7.13
CA ASP A 256 16.59 -25.12 6.60
C ASP A 256 16.74 -25.04 5.08
N ALA A 257 17.61 -25.89 4.51
CA ALA A 257 17.91 -25.88 3.09
C ALA A 257 16.68 -26.11 2.19
N LYS A 258 15.69 -26.91 2.63
CA LYS A 258 14.48 -27.17 1.85
C LYS A 258 13.55 -25.96 1.89
N GLN A 259 13.42 -25.33 3.05
CA GLN A 259 12.62 -24.12 3.21
C GLN A 259 13.20 -22.97 2.38
N ILE A 260 14.53 -22.77 2.40
CA ILE A 260 15.21 -21.78 1.56
C ILE A 260 15.01 -22.10 0.06
N GLN A 261 15.15 -23.35 -0.35
CA GLN A 261 14.94 -23.75 -1.74
C GLN A 261 13.51 -23.43 -2.22
N PHE A 262 12.51 -23.69 -1.37
CA PHE A 262 11.13 -23.34 -1.66
C PHE A 262 10.95 -21.83 -1.81
N LEU A 263 11.45 -21.04 -0.84
CA LEU A 263 11.36 -19.57 -0.89
C LEU A 263 12.07 -18.97 -2.10
N GLN A 264 13.25 -19.51 -2.48
CA GLN A 264 13.98 -19.08 -3.67
C GLN A 264 13.21 -19.38 -4.97
N GLY A 265 12.50 -20.51 -5.03
CA GLY A 265 11.61 -20.83 -6.14
C GLY A 265 10.51 -19.79 -6.30
N THR A 266 9.89 -19.35 -5.19
CA THR A 266 8.87 -18.29 -5.20
C THR A 266 9.47 -16.92 -5.51
N SER A 267 10.61 -16.58 -4.92
CA SER A 267 11.30 -15.29 -5.13
C SER A 267 11.87 -15.12 -6.54
N SER A 268 12.21 -16.23 -7.22
CA SER A 268 12.58 -16.17 -8.64
C SER A 268 11.44 -15.65 -9.51
N ALA A 269 10.17 -15.91 -9.14
CA ALA A 269 9.02 -15.33 -9.83
C ALA A 269 8.95 -13.81 -9.59
N ILE A 270 9.25 -13.35 -8.37
CA ILE A 270 9.39 -11.91 -8.07
C ILE A 270 10.49 -11.30 -8.95
N HIS A 271 11.69 -11.90 -8.99
CA HIS A 271 12.82 -11.40 -9.78
C HIS A 271 12.54 -11.35 -11.29
N ILE A 272 11.81 -12.34 -11.83
CA ILE A 272 11.32 -12.31 -13.21
C ILE A 272 10.36 -11.13 -13.40
N THR A 273 9.41 -10.93 -12.49
CA THR A 273 8.48 -9.78 -12.53
C THR A 273 9.23 -8.43 -12.47
N TRP A 274 10.29 -8.31 -11.66
CA TRP A 274 11.15 -7.12 -11.61
C TRP A 274 11.89 -6.84 -12.93
N LEU A 275 12.43 -7.87 -13.57
CA LEU A 275 13.11 -7.73 -14.86
C LEU A 275 12.17 -7.20 -15.97
N TYR A 276 10.87 -7.45 -15.87
CA TYR A 276 9.87 -6.84 -16.76
C TYR A 276 9.51 -5.39 -16.37
N LEU A 277 9.65 -5.02 -15.10
CA LEU A 277 9.31 -3.68 -14.58
C LEU A 277 10.43 -2.65 -14.72
N ASP A 278 11.70 -3.05 -14.69
CA ASP A 278 12.85 -2.16 -14.95
C ASP A 278 12.78 -1.52 -16.35
N ILE A 279 12.05 -2.13 -17.29
CA ILE A 279 11.83 -1.60 -18.64
C ILE A 279 10.80 -0.45 -18.64
N ALA A 280 9.91 -0.37 -17.65
CA ALA A 280 8.84 0.64 -17.57
C ALA A 280 9.27 1.94 -16.86
N PHE A 281 10.37 1.91 -16.10
CA PHE A 281 10.93 3.08 -15.41
C PHE A 281 12.04 3.77 -16.23
N ASN A 282 11.73 4.12 -17.49
CA ASN A 282 12.61 5.05 -18.21
C ASN A 282 12.50 6.44 -17.55
N VAL A 283 13.60 6.82 -16.88
CA VAL A 283 13.86 8.13 -16.26
C VAL A 283 13.71 9.27 -17.26
#